data_AF-A0A936JQ35-F1
#
_entry.id   AF-A0A936JQ35-F1
#
_cell.length_a   1.000
_cell.length_b   1.000
_cell.length_c   1.000
_cell.angle_alpha   90.00
_cell.angle_beta   90.00
_cell.angle_gamma   90.00
#
_symmetry.space_group_name_H-M   'P 1'
#
loop_
_entity.id
_entity.type
_entity.pdbx_description
1 polymer ?
#
loop_
_entity_poly.entity_id
_entity_poly.type
_entity_poly.pdbx_seq_one_letter_code
_entity_poly.pdbx_strand_id
1 'polypeptide(L)'
;MRTMLAMSFFGAGTTALTLIGCTSHLGLVRATQTDGGIDRPNLPDGMVIRSSDCVAEYGSLLEPGHHEFNATVQMNEDGDKDDVTIDGIPNTAYDLGACMRNALRAMPIAKEPLRQGVETLKYQLDHASEQHHSIARFINVIPGVPIIVSQLVFEAEGYTIVLPVAVKVVAKPEKFIDGDKRTMAKVGQLVIDMLGYDEIMTRAEQIGWVKTVRYERAQSAAEKRFIGDMPPTSSAVVEAAFKRVMTRAAPAALLASQADSPAPGPGDAVAVGILAVGLLAVGAIAAYEIIAVEGKPVATTPVPAPASAAQPMPMAAPVVASRRYPNQTCDDAEMARLETEMHKICDGEYAANCSGDHTKPKFQKIPCSAVKLAIQQRQACLAAR
;
A
#
# COMPACT_ATOMS: atom_id res chain seq x y z
N MET A 1 0.44 5.56 -96.63
CA MET A 1 -0.50 5.39 -95.50
C MET A 1 -0.26 4.03 -94.88
N ARG A 2 -0.02 4.00 -93.55
CA ARG A 2 -0.36 2.91 -92.60
C ARG A 2 0.36 1.55 -92.76
N THR A 3 0.87 0.87 -91.74
CA THR A 3 1.17 1.14 -90.32
C THR A 3 2.08 -0.02 -89.89
N MET A 4 3.24 0.25 -89.28
CA MET A 4 4.01 -0.76 -88.54
C MET A 4 3.51 -0.83 -87.09
N LEU A 5 3.26 -2.04 -86.58
CA LEU A 5 2.93 -2.38 -85.19
C LEU A 5 3.93 -3.49 -84.81
N ALA A 6 4.94 -3.27 -83.95
CA ALA A 6 4.91 -3.14 -82.47
C ALA A 6 4.28 -4.38 -81.80
N MET A 7 4.77 -4.98 -80.71
CA MET A 7 5.87 -4.72 -79.78
C MET A 7 6.01 -5.98 -78.89
N SER A 8 7.25 -6.31 -78.53
CA SER A 8 7.72 -6.72 -77.20
C SER A 8 7.02 -7.85 -76.41
N PHE A 9 7.67 -9.03 -76.38
CA PHE A 9 7.61 -10.00 -75.28
C PHE A 9 8.65 -9.63 -74.22
N PHE A 10 8.25 -9.18 -73.03
CA PHE A 10 9.04 -9.26 -71.79
C PHE A 10 8.12 -9.05 -70.58
N GLY A 11 7.39 -10.09 -70.19
CA GLY A 11 6.68 -10.16 -68.92
C GLY A 11 7.56 -10.82 -67.88
N ALA A 12 8.34 -10.03 -67.14
CA ALA A 12 9.08 -10.48 -65.98
C ALA A 12 8.09 -10.84 -64.85
N GLY A 13 7.98 -12.12 -64.53
CA GLY A 13 7.29 -12.58 -63.33
C GLY A 13 8.09 -12.18 -62.09
N THR A 14 7.70 -11.09 -61.44
CA THR A 14 8.09 -10.85 -60.04
C THR A 14 7.28 -11.80 -59.17
N THR A 15 7.81 -13.00 -58.94
CA THR A 15 7.45 -13.81 -57.77
C THR A 15 7.79 -12.97 -56.54
N ALA A 16 6.76 -12.37 -55.95
CA ALA A 16 6.83 -11.80 -54.62
C ALA A 16 7.21 -12.95 -53.68
N LEU A 17 8.50 -13.02 -53.31
CA LEU A 17 8.90 -13.63 -52.06
C LEU A 17 8.20 -12.83 -50.97
N THR A 18 7.00 -13.29 -50.57
CA THR A 18 6.55 -13.03 -49.21
C THR A 18 7.65 -13.60 -48.35
N LEU A 19 8.44 -12.70 -47.76
CA LEU A 19 9.25 -13.02 -46.58
C LEU A 19 8.27 -13.65 -45.60
N ILE A 20 8.23 -14.99 -45.59
CA ILE A 20 7.65 -15.76 -44.51
C ILE A 20 8.49 -15.28 -43.33
N GLY A 21 7.96 -14.30 -42.60
CA GLY A 21 8.60 -13.74 -41.45
C GLY A 21 9.02 -14.93 -40.60
N CYS A 22 10.31 -15.03 -40.33
CA CYS A 22 10.83 -15.97 -39.36
C CYS A 22 10.19 -15.56 -38.04
N THR A 23 9.00 -16.11 -37.76
CA THR A 23 8.37 -15.98 -36.46
C THR A 23 9.33 -16.67 -35.52
N SER A 24 9.91 -15.87 -34.62
CA SER A 24 10.92 -16.29 -33.65
C SER A 24 10.31 -17.21 -32.60
N HIS A 25 9.68 -18.31 -33.01
CA HIS A 25 9.21 -19.32 -32.08
C HIS A 25 10.43 -20.02 -31.49
N LEU A 26 10.39 -20.21 -30.18
CA LEU A 26 11.30 -21.18 -29.57
C LEU A 26 10.91 -22.56 -30.10
N GLY A 27 11.90 -23.45 -30.21
CA GLY A 27 11.67 -24.85 -30.56
C GLY A 27 10.80 -25.58 -29.52
N LEU A 28 10.88 -26.91 -29.49
CA LEU A 28 10.13 -27.70 -28.53
C LEU A 28 10.44 -27.26 -27.08
N VAL A 29 9.44 -26.73 -26.38
CA VAL A 29 9.54 -26.37 -24.96
C VAL A 29 9.25 -27.62 -24.13
N ARG A 30 10.18 -27.99 -23.26
CA ARG A 30 9.98 -29.04 -22.26
C ARG A 30 9.55 -28.41 -20.94
N ALA A 31 8.32 -28.67 -20.52
CA ALA A 31 7.83 -28.29 -19.21
C ALA A 31 8.03 -29.44 -18.21
N THR A 32 8.60 -29.13 -17.05
CA THR A 32 8.72 -30.04 -15.91
C THR A 32 8.14 -29.37 -14.68
N GLN A 33 7.47 -30.15 -13.82
CA GLN A 33 7.14 -29.70 -12.48
C GLN A 33 8.15 -30.37 -11.55
N THR A 34 8.81 -29.61 -10.68
CA THR A 34 9.58 -30.24 -9.60
C THR A 34 8.60 -31.04 -8.73
N ASP A 35 8.89 -32.33 -8.54
CA ASP A 35 8.01 -33.29 -7.88
C ASP A 35 7.37 -32.70 -6.63
N GLY A 36 6.04 -32.58 -6.71
CA GLY A 36 5.21 -32.18 -5.59
C GLY A 36 5.47 -33.08 -4.40
N GLY A 37 6.14 -32.55 -3.38
CA GLY A 37 6.08 -33.15 -2.04
C GLY A 37 4.62 -33.26 -1.60
N ILE A 38 4.35 -34.04 -0.55
CA ILE A 38 2.98 -34.20 0.01
C ILE A 38 2.30 -32.83 0.26
N ASP A 39 3.10 -31.79 0.52
CA ASP A 39 2.67 -30.42 0.80
C ASP A 39 2.69 -29.47 -0.43
N ARG A 40 2.99 -29.96 -1.64
CA ARG A 40 3.10 -29.16 -2.88
C ARG A 40 2.33 -29.81 -4.03
N PRO A 41 1.01 -29.60 -4.14
CA PRO A 41 0.24 -30.21 -5.22
C PRO A 41 0.77 -29.77 -6.59
N ASN A 42 0.86 -30.73 -7.52
CA ASN A 42 1.17 -30.44 -8.91
C ASN A 42 0.10 -29.51 -9.51
N LEU A 43 0.54 -28.61 -10.38
CA LEU A 43 -0.37 -27.77 -11.14
C LEU A 43 -1.14 -28.61 -12.16
N PRO A 44 -2.40 -28.24 -12.49
CA PRO A 44 -3.18 -28.95 -13.48
C PRO A 44 -2.47 -29.01 -14.84
N ASP A 45 -2.54 -30.15 -15.54
CA ASP A 45 -1.88 -30.35 -16.85
C ASP A 45 -2.24 -29.26 -17.86
N GLY A 46 -3.50 -28.82 -17.87
CA GLY A 46 -3.96 -27.74 -18.75
C GLY A 46 -3.24 -26.41 -18.51
N MET A 47 -2.78 -26.14 -17.29
CA MET A 47 -1.94 -24.96 -16.98
C MET A 47 -0.52 -25.16 -17.51
N VAL A 48 0.07 -26.34 -17.32
CA VAL A 48 1.42 -26.68 -17.81
C VAL A 48 1.51 -26.53 -19.32
N ILE A 49 0.54 -27.11 -20.04
CA ILE A 49 0.47 -27.08 -21.51
C ILE A 49 0.35 -25.64 -22.00
N ARG A 50 -0.62 -24.88 -21.50
CA ARG A 50 -0.82 -23.47 -21.93
C ARG A 50 0.38 -22.60 -21.65
N SER A 51 1.05 -22.82 -20.52
CA SER A 51 2.26 -22.05 -20.17
C SER A 51 3.43 -22.42 -21.08
N SER A 52 3.56 -23.70 -21.42
CA SER A 52 4.52 -24.17 -22.41
C SER A 52 4.29 -23.53 -23.78
N ASP A 53 3.03 -23.42 -24.20
CA ASP A 53 2.64 -22.74 -25.45
C ASP A 53 3.02 -21.24 -25.39
N CYS A 54 2.76 -20.57 -24.26
CA CYS A 54 3.17 -19.18 -24.06
C CYS A 54 4.69 -18.99 -24.19
N VAL A 55 5.50 -19.90 -23.63
CA VAL A 55 6.97 -19.86 -23.78
C VAL A 55 7.39 -20.12 -25.22
N ALA A 56 6.76 -21.10 -25.89
CA ALA A 56 7.09 -21.42 -27.28
C ALA A 56 6.80 -20.23 -28.22
N GLU A 57 5.71 -19.52 -27.97
CA GLU A 57 5.28 -18.37 -28.76
C GLU A 57 6.06 -17.10 -28.47
N TYR A 58 6.24 -16.75 -27.19
CA TYR A 58 6.75 -15.44 -26.78
C TYR A 58 8.10 -15.48 -26.06
N GLY A 59 8.68 -16.66 -25.82
CA GLY A 59 9.90 -16.79 -25.03
C GLY A 59 11.15 -16.19 -25.69
N SER A 60 11.17 -16.05 -27.02
CA SER A 60 12.27 -15.40 -27.76
C SER A 60 12.38 -13.89 -27.53
N LEU A 61 11.39 -13.28 -26.87
CA LEU A 61 11.44 -11.89 -26.42
C LEU A 61 12.37 -11.70 -25.21
N LEU A 62 12.78 -12.80 -24.58
CA LEU A 62 13.76 -12.82 -23.51
C LEU A 62 15.18 -12.91 -24.08
N GLU A 63 16.17 -12.45 -23.31
CA GLU A 63 17.57 -12.78 -23.62
C GLU A 63 17.82 -14.27 -23.36
N PRO A 64 18.67 -14.95 -24.13
CA PRO A 64 19.05 -16.34 -23.82
C PRO A 64 19.63 -16.47 -22.41
N GLY A 65 19.23 -17.51 -21.67
CA GLY A 65 19.74 -17.78 -20.33
C GLY A 65 18.67 -18.24 -19.34
N HIS A 66 18.98 -18.05 -18.07
CA HIS A 66 18.13 -18.43 -16.95
C HIS A 66 17.25 -17.26 -16.51
N HIS A 67 15.94 -17.50 -16.41
CA HIS A 67 14.95 -16.52 -15.98
C HIS A 67 14.09 -17.10 -14.86
N GLU A 68 13.79 -16.29 -13.86
CA GLU A 68 12.89 -16.66 -12.78
C GLU A 68 11.73 -15.67 -12.71
N PHE A 69 10.51 -16.19 -12.82
CA PHE A 69 9.28 -15.41 -12.81
C PHE A 69 8.40 -15.84 -11.64
N ASN A 70 8.13 -14.95 -10.70
CA ASN A 70 7.33 -15.28 -9.52
C ASN A 70 5.86 -14.99 -9.79
N ALA A 71 5.04 -16.03 -9.90
CA ALA A 71 3.61 -15.89 -10.16
C ALA A 71 2.79 -16.03 -8.88
N THR A 72 1.90 -15.07 -8.64
CA THR A 72 0.91 -15.13 -7.55
C THR A 72 -0.51 -15.03 -8.11
N VAL A 73 -1.38 -15.94 -7.68
CA VAL A 73 -2.82 -15.91 -7.97
C VAL A 73 -3.54 -15.65 -6.66
N GLN A 74 -4.22 -14.51 -6.55
CA GLN A 74 -5.05 -14.18 -5.39
C GLN A 74 -6.50 -14.56 -5.68
N MET A 75 -7.10 -15.29 -4.76
CA MET A 75 -8.47 -15.77 -4.85
C MET A 75 -9.28 -15.29 -3.66
N ASN A 76 -10.53 -14.92 -3.89
CA ASN A 76 -11.44 -14.64 -2.80
C ASN A 76 -12.02 -15.93 -2.19
N GLU A 77 -12.82 -15.75 -1.13
CA GLU A 77 -13.46 -16.85 -0.40
C GLU A 77 -14.48 -17.65 -1.24
N ASP A 78 -14.99 -17.06 -2.32
CA ASP A 78 -15.96 -17.68 -3.23
C ASP A 78 -15.27 -18.51 -4.33
N GLY A 79 -13.95 -18.38 -4.44
CA GLY A 79 -13.12 -19.08 -5.43
C GLY A 79 -12.93 -18.33 -6.74
N ASP A 80 -13.33 -17.06 -6.82
CA ASP A 80 -12.98 -16.22 -7.97
C ASP A 80 -11.54 -15.73 -7.83
N LYS A 81 -10.85 -15.60 -8.97
CA LYS A 81 -9.50 -15.06 -9.03
C LYS A 81 -9.59 -13.54 -9.16
N ASP A 82 -9.34 -12.83 -8.07
CA ASP A 82 -9.41 -11.37 -8.01
C ASP A 82 -8.19 -10.73 -8.69
N ASP A 83 -7.01 -11.33 -8.51
CA ASP A 83 -5.77 -10.81 -9.08
C ASP A 83 -4.79 -11.91 -9.49
N VAL A 84 -3.99 -11.64 -10.52
CA VAL A 84 -2.92 -12.51 -11.01
C VAL A 84 -1.72 -11.65 -11.37
N THR A 85 -0.64 -11.79 -10.61
CA THR A 85 0.61 -11.08 -10.80
C THR A 85 1.72 -12.04 -11.23
N ILE A 86 2.67 -11.52 -12.01
CA ILE A 86 3.90 -12.22 -12.36
C ILE A 86 5.04 -11.22 -12.33
N ASP A 87 5.97 -11.40 -11.40
CA ASP A 87 7.14 -10.57 -11.22
C ASP A 87 8.33 -11.15 -11.98
N GLY A 88 9.28 -10.29 -12.36
CA GLY A 88 10.53 -10.69 -13.04
C GLY A 88 10.47 -10.72 -14.56
N ILE A 89 9.29 -10.55 -15.18
CA ILE A 89 9.18 -10.46 -16.64
C ILE A 89 9.64 -9.08 -17.11
N PRO A 90 10.62 -8.99 -18.05
CA PRO A 90 11.08 -7.71 -18.55
C PRO A 90 9.98 -7.02 -19.38
N ASN A 91 9.99 -5.68 -19.40
CA ASN A 91 9.01 -4.89 -20.15
C ASN A 91 9.02 -5.16 -21.67
N THR A 92 10.11 -5.70 -22.21
CA THR A 92 10.23 -6.12 -23.61
C THR A 92 9.45 -7.40 -23.93
N ALA A 93 9.10 -8.20 -22.91
CA ALA A 93 8.37 -9.47 -23.04
C ALA A 93 6.94 -9.35 -22.48
N TYR A 94 6.27 -8.21 -22.73
CA TYR A 94 4.92 -7.95 -22.22
C TYR A 94 3.91 -9.03 -22.65
N ASP A 95 3.99 -9.50 -23.91
CA ASP A 95 3.08 -10.50 -24.45
C ASP A 95 3.24 -11.88 -23.78
N LEU A 96 4.46 -12.26 -23.43
CA LEU A 96 4.73 -13.45 -22.61
C LEU A 96 4.02 -13.33 -21.25
N GLY A 97 4.16 -12.18 -20.59
CA GLY A 97 3.50 -11.92 -19.32
C GLY A 97 1.97 -11.94 -19.43
N ALA A 98 1.41 -11.35 -20.49
CA ALA A 98 -0.03 -11.38 -20.73
C ALA A 98 -0.55 -12.81 -20.98
N CYS A 99 0.15 -13.60 -21.80
CA CYS A 99 -0.18 -14.99 -22.08
C CYS A 99 -0.15 -15.84 -20.80
N MET A 100 0.92 -15.73 -20.01
CA MET A 100 1.08 -16.46 -18.75
C MET A 100 0.00 -16.10 -17.72
N ARG A 101 -0.35 -14.81 -17.58
CA ARG A 101 -1.45 -14.38 -16.69
C ARG A 101 -2.78 -14.99 -17.13
N ASN A 102 -3.04 -15.09 -18.44
CA ASN A 102 -4.25 -15.73 -18.96
C ASN A 102 -4.28 -17.24 -18.69
N ALA A 103 -3.13 -17.92 -18.81
CA ALA A 103 -3.00 -19.33 -18.46
C ALA A 103 -3.32 -19.55 -16.96
N LEU A 104 -2.70 -18.75 -16.08
CA LEU A 104 -2.95 -18.78 -14.63
C LEU A 104 -4.42 -18.48 -14.27
N ARG A 105 -5.04 -17.51 -14.94
CA ARG A 105 -6.48 -17.19 -14.73
C ARG A 105 -7.39 -18.35 -15.10
N ALA A 106 -7.06 -19.07 -16.16
CA ALA A 106 -7.84 -20.21 -16.62
C ALA A 106 -7.56 -21.52 -15.84
N MET A 107 -6.54 -21.54 -14.98
CA MET A 107 -6.18 -22.72 -14.20
C MET A 107 -7.35 -23.14 -13.28
N PRO A 108 -7.83 -24.39 -13.36
CA PRO A 108 -8.84 -24.88 -12.44
C PRO A 108 -8.23 -25.08 -11.05
N ILE A 109 -9.00 -24.76 -10.01
CA ILE A 109 -8.58 -24.94 -8.61
C ILE A 109 -9.50 -25.97 -7.99
N ALA A 110 -8.92 -27.00 -7.36
CA ALA A 110 -9.70 -28.02 -6.69
C ALA A 110 -10.48 -27.41 -5.51
N LYS A 111 -11.74 -27.85 -5.33
CA LYS A 111 -12.63 -27.31 -4.29
C LYS A 111 -12.10 -27.53 -2.87
N GLU A 112 -11.41 -28.65 -2.65
CA GLU A 112 -10.97 -29.03 -1.31
C GLU A 112 -9.81 -28.16 -0.78
N PRO A 113 -8.70 -27.92 -1.52
CA PRO A 113 -7.70 -26.92 -1.13
C PRO A 113 -8.27 -25.53 -0.91
N LEU A 114 -9.21 -25.10 -1.76
CA LEU A 114 -9.89 -23.81 -1.59
C LEU A 114 -10.67 -23.77 -0.27
N ARG A 115 -11.49 -24.80 0.02
CA ARG A 115 -12.27 -24.91 1.26
C ARG A 115 -11.37 -24.83 2.49
N GLN A 116 -10.27 -25.59 2.51
CA GLN A 116 -9.30 -25.58 3.61
C GLN A 116 -8.60 -24.24 3.76
N GLY A 117 -8.25 -23.58 2.64
CA GLY A 117 -7.68 -22.23 2.64
C GLY A 117 -8.63 -21.20 3.23
N VAL A 118 -9.91 -21.25 2.85
CA VAL A 118 -10.96 -20.36 3.39
C VAL A 118 -11.17 -20.58 4.88
N GLU A 119 -11.23 -21.84 5.34
CA GLU A 119 -11.36 -22.16 6.77
C GLU A 119 -10.17 -21.66 7.57
N THR A 120 -8.96 -21.84 7.05
CA THR A 120 -7.72 -21.35 7.67
C THR A 120 -7.70 -19.82 7.72
N LEU A 121 -8.09 -19.15 6.63
CA LEU A 121 -8.16 -17.70 6.55
C LEU A 121 -9.15 -17.15 7.58
N LYS A 122 -10.36 -17.71 7.65
CA LYS A 122 -11.38 -17.31 8.64
C LYS A 122 -10.89 -17.52 10.07
N TYR A 123 -10.34 -18.70 10.36
CA TYR A 123 -9.75 -18.99 11.66
C TYR A 123 -8.68 -17.95 12.03
N GLN A 124 -7.77 -17.65 11.12
CA GLN A 124 -6.71 -16.68 11.39
C GLN A 124 -7.25 -15.26 11.57
N LEU A 125 -8.27 -14.84 10.80
CA LEU A 125 -8.92 -13.54 10.95
C LEU A 125 -9.62 -13.40 12.30
N ASP A 126 -10.39 -14.41 12.71
CA ASP A 126 -11.12 -14.39 13.99
C ASP A 126 -10.13 -14.24 15.16
N HIS A 127 -9.03 -15.00 15.12
CA HIS A 127 -8.00 -15.01 16.17
C HIS A 127 -6.95 -13.89 16.04
N ALA A 128 -6.95 -13.14 14.94
CA ALA A 128 -6.10 -11.96 14.78
C ALA A 128 -6.57 -10.78 15.63
N SER A 129 -7.81 -10.81 16.17
CA SER A 129 -8.35 -9.72 16.99
C SER A 129 -8.22 -9.96 18.51
N GLU A 130 -8.01 -11.20 18.95
CA GLU A 130 -8.27 -11.62 20.34
C GLU A 130 -7.11 -11.42 21.33
N GLN A 131 -5.87 -11.18 20.89
CA GLN A 131 -4.70 -11.12 21.80
C GLN A 131 -3.94 -9.79 21.71
N HIS A 132 -3.27 -9.36 22.78
CA HIS A 132 -2.46 -8.13 22.77
C HIS A 132 -1.15 -8.25 21.96
N HIS A 133 -0.71 -9.47 21.63
CA HIS A 133 0.39 -9.80 20.69
C HIS A 133 -0.12 -10.07 19.26
N SER A 134 -1.24 -9.46 18.88
CA SER A 134 -2.01 -9.77 17.68
C SER A 134 -1.52 -9.16 16.37
N ILE A 135 -0.67 -8.14 16.42
CA ILE A 135 -0.38 -7.33 15.23
C ILE A 135 0.42 -8.15 14.21
N ALA A 136 1.44 -8.90 14.64
CA ALA A 136 2.17 -9.78 13.73
C ALA A 136 1.28 -10.87 13.11
N ARG A 137 0.36 -11.45 13.90
CA ARG A 137 -0.60 -12.42 13.36
C ARG A 137 -1.52 -11.76 12.34
N PHE A 138 -2.07 -10.59 12.66
CA PHE A 138 -2.90 -9.81 11.75
C PHE A 138 -2.16 -9.49 10.44
N ILE A 139 -0.91 -9.01 10.53
CA ILE A 139 -0.08 -8.68 9.36
C ILE A 139 0.19 -9.92 8.50
N ASN A 140 0.46 -11.08 9.11
CA ASN A 140 0.71 -12.32 8.39
C ASN A 140 -0.52 -12.86 7.62
N VAL A 141 -1.73 -12.47 8.02
CA VAL A 141 -2.97 -12.91 7.37
C VAL A 141 -3.28 -12.08 6.13
N ILE A 142 -2.83 -10.83 6.09
CA ILE A 142 -3.14 -9.89 4.99
C ILE A 142 -2.69 -10.41 3.61
N PRO A 143 -1.49 -11.00 3.44
CA PRO A 143 -1.07 -11.57 2.17
C PRO A 143 -1.88 -12.80 1.72
N GLY A 144 -2.79 -13.30 2.56
CA GLY A 144 -3.61 -14.49 2.31
C GLY A 144 -2.97 -15.81 2.70
N VAL A 145 -3.79 -16.87 2.68
CA VAL A 145 -3.37 -18.24 2.99
C VAL A 145 -2.99 -18.95 1.70
N PRO A 146 -1.73 -19.41 1.54
CA PRO A 146 -1.34 -20.20 0.38
C PRO A 146 -2.02 -21.56 0.40
N ILE A 147 -2.65 -21.94 -0.72
CA ILE A 147 -3.29 -23.25 -0.93
C ILE A 147 -2.57 -24.11 -1.96
N ILE A 148 -1.77 -23.49 -2.83
CA ILE A 148 -0.92 -24.18 -3.81
C ILE A 148 0.41 -23.44 -3.84
N VAL A 149 1.51 -24.17 -3.69
CA VAL A 149 2.87 -23.69 -3.93
C VAL A 149 3.56 -24.74 -4.79
N SER A 150 3.81 -24.38 -6.04
CA SER A 150 4.44 -25.27 -7.02
C SER A 150 5.46 -24.50 -7.85
N GLN A 151 6.25 -25.21 -8.65
CA GLN A 151 7.28 -24.63 -9.50
C GLN A 151 7.28 -25.36 -10.83
N LEU A 152 7.12 -24.58 -11.91
CA LEU A 152 7.29 -25.05 -13.28
C LEU A 152 8.68 -24.65 -13.78
N VAL A 153 9.32 -25.55 -14.51
CA VAL A 153 10.56 -25.27 -15.22
C VAL A 153 10.34 -25.56 -16.69
N PHE A 154 10.54 -24.54 -17.53
CA PHE A 154 10.47 -24.62 -18.97
C PHE A 154 11.88 -24.57 -19.56
N GLU A 155 12.23 -25.56 -20.36
CA GLU A 155 13.51 -25.63 -21.06
C GLU A 155 13.26 -25.57 -22.57
N ALA A 156 13.91 -24.63 -23.25
CA ALA A 156 13.84 -24.49 -24.70
C ALA A 156 15.15 -23.87 -25.19
N GLU A 157 15.74 -24.37 -26.29
CA GLU A 157 17.01 -23.93 -26.92
C GLU A 157 17.71 -22.67 -26.33
N GLY A 158 18.50 -22.85 -25.27
CA GLY A 158 19.29 -21.77 -24.65
C GLY A 158 18.54 -20.94 -23.58
N TYR A 159 17.31 -21.30 -23.25
CA TYR A 159 16.44 -20.69 -22.26
C TYR A 159 16.05 -21.70 -21.18
N THR A 160 16.13 -21.27 -19.94
CA THR A 160 15.59 -21.99 -18.79
C THR A 160 14.73 -21.01 -18.00
N ILE A 161 13.41 -21.20 -18.04
CA ILE A 161 12.46 -20.34 -17.33
C ILE A 161 11.92 -21.10 -16.14
N VAL A 162 12.11 -20.56 -14.95
CA VAL A 162 11.56 -21.05 -13.69
C VAL A 162 10.38 -20.19 -13.32
N LEU A 163 9.22 -20.81 -13.11
CA LEU A 163 7.98 -20.14 -12.73
C LEU A 163 7.46 -20.74 -11.41
N PRO A 164 7.89 -20.22 -10.24
CA PRO A 164 7.22 -20.49 -8.99
C PRO A 164 5.80 -19.93 -9.03
N VAL A 165 4.82 -20.75 -8.67
CA VAL A 165 3.39 -20.39 -8.65
C VAL A 165 2.86 -20.55 -7.23
N ALA A 166 2.38 -19.43 -6.67
CA ALA A 166 1.66 -19.40 -5.40
C ALA A 166 0.20 -19.04 -5.65
N VAL A 167 -0.74 -19.90 -5.25
CA VAL A 167 -2.17 -19.57 -5.21
C VAL A 167 -2.54 -19.33 -3.76
N LYS A 168 -3.13 -18.16 -3.48
CA LYS A 168 -3.50 -17.73 -2.13
C LYS A 168 -4.97 -17.39 -2.06
N VAL A 169 -5.61 -17.78 -0.96
CA VAL A 169 -6.93 -17.28 -0.60
C VAL A 169 -6.74 -16.01 0.22
N VAL A 170 -7.23 -14.89 -0.28
CA VAL A 170 -7.14 -13.58 0.35
C VAL A 170 -8.52 -13.16 0.83
N ALA A 171 -8.55 -12.43 1.95
CA ALA A 171 -9.77 -11.79 2.39
C ALA A 171 -9.96 -10.48 1.64
N LYS A 172 -11.22 -10.09 1.45
CA LYS A 172 -11.56 -8.79 0.88
C LYS A 172 -10.95 -7.67 1.75
N PRO A 173 -10.26 -6.66 1.17
CA PRO A 173 -9.62 -5.58 1.91
C PRO A 173 -10.52 -4.91 2.95
N GLU A 174 -11.82 -4.80 2.66
CA GLU A 174 -12.84 -4.24 3.54
C GLU A 174 -12.91 -4.97 4.87
N LYS A 175 -12.71 -6.31 4.90
CA LYS A 175 -12.72 -7.09 6.15
C LYS A 175 -11.57 -6.73 7.09
N PHE A 176 -10.45 -6.25 6.55
CA PHE A 176 -9.33 -5.77 7.36
C PHE A 176 -9.53 -4.32 7.82
N ILE A 177 -10.17 -3.51 6.98
CA ILE A 177 -10.36 -2.06 7.20
C ILE A 177 -11.54 -1.78 8.14
N ASP A 178 -12.59 -2.61 8.11
CA ASP A 178 -13.68 -2.61 9.09
C ASP A 178 -13.22 -3.07 10.49
N GLY A 179 -11.95 -3.45 10.63
CA GLY A 179 -11.32 -3.78 11.89
C GLY A 179 -11.31 -2.62 12.90
N ASP A 180 -11.07 -2.96 14.17
CA ASP A 180 -10.93 -1.99 15.26
C ASP A 180 -9.97 -0.87 14.87
N LYS A 181 -10.44 0.39 14.91
CA LYS A 181 -9.63 1.60 14.66
C LYS A 181 -8.33 1.58 15.46
N ARG A 182 -8.35 0.98 16.65
CA ARG A 182 -7.17 0.80 17.49
C ARG A 182 -6.13 -0.12 16.85
N THR A 183 -6.55 -1.19 16.18
CA THR A 183 -5.65 -2.10 15.45
C THR A 183 -5.02 -1.37 14.27
N MET A 184 -5.81 -0.63 13.48
CA MET A 184 -5.27 0.18 12.38
C MET A 184 -4.28 1.24 12.87
N ALA A 185 -4.60 1.93 13.98
CA ALA A 185 -3.67 2.87 14.58
C ALA A 185 -2.35 2.22 14.99
N LYS A 186 -2.39 1.03 15.61
CA LYS A 186 -1.18 0.31 15.99
C LYS A 186 -0.38 -0.19 14.79
N VAL A 187 -1.04 -0.72 13.77
CA VAL A 187 -0.40 -1.14 12.51
C VAL A 187 0.28 0.06 11.87
N GLY A 188 -0.41 1.19 11.75
CA GLY A 188 0.18 2.38 11.12
C GLY A 188 1.31 2.97 11.93
N GLN A 189 1.20 3.04 13.26
CA GLN A 189 2.32 3.47 14.09
C GLN A 189 3.53 2.54 13.92
N LEU A 190 3.30 1.23 13.94
CA LEU A 190 4.34 0.23 13.74
C LEU A 190 5.04 0.42 12.37
N VAL A 191 4.26 0.58 11.29
CA VAL A 191 4.82 0.77 9.95
C VAL A 191 5.58 2.10 9.83
N ILE A 192 5.06 3.19 10.44
CA ILE A 192 5.77 4.48 10.52
C ILE A 192 7.11 4.31 11.24
N ASP A 193 7.13 3.61 12.37
CA ASP A 193 8.32 3.42 13.18
C ASP A 193 9.40 2.60 12.45
N MET A 194 9.00 1.71 11.53
CA MET A 194 9.94 0.84 10.81
C MET A 194 10.37 1.33 9.44
N LEU A 195 9.41 1.74 8.60
CA LEU A 195 9.70 2.17 7.22
C LEU A 195 9.88 3.69 7.14
N GLY A 196 9.25 4.43 8.06
CA GLY A 196 9.11 5.88 7.93
C GLY A 196 7.99 6.26 6.97
N TYR A 197 7.39 7.42 7.20
CA TYR A 197 6.28 7.93 6.39
C TYR A 197 6.64 8.13 4.91
N ASP A 198 7.85 8.61 4.63
CA ASP A 198 8.29 8.92 3.26
C ASP A 198 8.45 7.66 2.40
N GLU A 199 8.93 6.57 2.98
CA GLU A 199 9.07 5.28 2.28
C GLU A 199 7.70 4.69 1.94
N ILE A 200 6.76 4.72 2.90
CA ILE A 200 5.37 4.26 2.70
C ILE A 200 4.75 5.01 1.51
N MET A 201 4.91 6.33 1.49
CA MET A 201 4.37 7.16 0.41
C MET A 201 5.07 6.94 -0.93
N THR A 202 6.38 6.67 -0.91
CA THR A 202 7.15 6.34 -2.12
C THR A 202 6.66 5.03 -2.73
N ARG A 203 6.45 3.99 -1.92
CA ARG A 203 5.88 2.71 -2.36
C ARG A 203 4.44 2.88 -2.88
N ALA A 204 3.62 3.67 -2.20
CA ALA A 204 2.27 4.00 -2.66
C ALA A 204 2.27 4.77 -3.99
N GLU A 205 3.27 5.61 -4.25
CA GLU A 205 3.45 6.32 -5.53
C GLU A 205 3.90 5.37 -6.64
N GLN A 206 4.80 4.43 -6.36
CA GLN A 206 5.26 3.42 -7.33
C GLN A 206 4.11 2.54 -7.87
N ILE A 207 3.15 2.18 -7.01
CA ILE A 207 1.96 1.44 -7.43
C ILE A 207 0.83 2.34 -7.94
N GLY A 208 1.08 3.64 -8.08
CA GLY A 208 0.13 4.61 -8.63
C GLY A 208 -1.09 4.88 -7.74
N TRP A 209 -0.99 4.61 -6.44
CA TRP A 209 -2.02 4.93 -5.44
C TRP A 209 -1.90 6.34 -4.92
N VAL A 210 -0.68 6.90 -4.94
CA VAL A 210 -0.39 8.29 -4.66
C VAL A 210 0.17 8.93 -5.93
N LYS A 211 -0.24 10.16 -6.23
CA LYS A 211 0.40 10.99 -7.22
C LYS A 211 0.80 12.33 -6.63
N THR A 212 2.00 12.75 -6.97
CA THR A 212 2.46 14.11 -6.69
C THR A 212 1.81 15.08 -7.69
N VAL A 213 0.94 15.97 -7.21
CA VAL A 213 0.22 16.96 -8.04
C VAL A 213 0.52 18.38 -7.58
N ARG A 214 0.42 19.37 -8.48
CA ARG A 214 0.63 20.79 -8.12
C ARG A 214 -0.44 21.27 -7.15
N TYR A 215 -0.04 22.11 -6.20
CA TYR A 215 -0.89 22.63 -5.12
C TYR A 215 -2.19 23.29 -5.64
N GLU A 216 -2.11 24.06 -6.74
CA GLU A 216 -3.30 24.72 -7.30
C GLU A 216 -4.35 23.72 -7.82
N ARG A 217 -3.94 22.51 -8.25
CA ARG A 217 -4.86 21.45 -8.66
C ARG A 217 -5.47 20.69 -7.49
N ALA A 218 -4.85 20.72 -6.31
CA ALA A 218 -5.33 20.00 -5.14
C ALA A 218 -6.41 20.76 -4.35
N GLN A 219 -6.53 22.09 -4.55
CA GLN A 219 -7.35 22.98 -3.70
C GLN A 219 -8.71 23.41 -4.26
N SER A 220 -9.14 23.00 -5.46
CA SER A 220 -10.48 23.38 -5.95
C SER A 220 -11.62 22.58 -5.29
N ALA A 221 -11.79 22.74 -3.98
CA ALA A 221 -12.91 22.20 -3.21
C ALA A 221 -14.23 22.98 -3.45
N ALA A 222 -14.18 24.12 -4.15
CA ALA A 222 -15.34 24.96 -4.43
C ALA A 222 -16.25 24.41 -5.56
N GLU A 223 -15.77 23.49 -6.39
CA GLU A 223 -16.58 22.89 -7.46
C GLU A 223 -16.44 21.37 -7.42
N LYS A 224 -17.55 20.69 -7.09
CA LYS A 224 -17.70 19.24 -6.90
C LYS A 224 -17.45 18.42 -8.19
N ARG A 225 -16.25 18.45 -8.76
CA ARG A 225 -15.87 17.60 -9.91
C ARG A 225 -14.52 16.92 -9.66
N PHE A 226 -14.46 15.60 -9.84
CA PHE A 226 -13.21 14.85 -9.86
C PHE A 226 -12.38 15.23 -11.10
N ILE A 227 -11.06 15.32 -10.93
CA ILE A 227 -10.10 15.79 -11.92
C ILE A 227 -10.03 14.77 -13.08
N GLY A 228 -10.70 15.09 -14.18
CA GLY A 228 -10.73 14.29 -15.42
C GLY A 228 -11.08 15.08 -16.67
N ASP A 229 -11.83 16.19 -16.55
CA ASP A 229 -12.32 16.94 -17.71
C ASP A 229 -11.96 18.44 -17.62
N MET A 230 -10.85 18.86 -18.24
CA MET A 230 -10.75 20.08 -19.10
C MET A 230 -9.30 20.46 -19.48
N PRO A 231 -9.11 21.14 -20.65
CA PRO A 231 -7.81 21.34 -21.27
C PRO A 231 -7.05 22.56 -20.70
N PRO A 232 -5.71 22.64 -20.89
CA PRO A 232 -4.90 23.68 -20.28
C PRO A 232 -4.89 24.95 -21.14
N THR A 233 -5.00 26.11 -20.50
CA THR A 233 -4.51 27.36 -21.08
C THR A 233 -3.40 27.95 -20.22
N SER A 234 -2.38 28.41 -20.95
CA SER A 234 -1.12 29.13 -20.62
C SER A 234 -1.15 30.02 -19.38
N SER A 235 -0.05 30.33 -18.67
CA SER A 235 1.39 30.27 -18.96
C SER A 235 2.17 30.37 -17.63
N ALA A 236 3.36 29.76 -17.64
CA ALA A 236 4.54 29.92 -16.80
C ALA A 236 4.53 30.83 -15.54
N VAL A 237 5.15 30.26 -14.50
CA VAL A 237 5.62 30.84 -13.23
C VAL A 237 4.61 30.88 -12.08
N VAL A 238 4.41 29.71 -11.45
CA VAL A 238 4.37 29.61 -9.97
C VAL A 238 5.23 28.41 -9.56
N GLU A 239 6.04 28.65 -8.54
CA GLU A 239 6.95 27.76 -7.84
C GLU A 239 6.37 26.38 -7.50
N ALA A 240 7.25 25.40 -7.48
CA ALA A 240 6.98 23.98 -7.28
C ALA A 240 6.47 23.65 -5.86
N ALA A 241 5.26 24.07 -5.53
CA ALA A 241 4.49 23.50 -4.44
C ALA A 241 3.75 22.26 -4.98
N PHE A 242 4.25 21.08 -4.65
CA PHE A 242 3.59 19.81 -4.97
C PHE A 242 2.99 19.18 -3.71
N LYS A 243 1.83 18.55 -3.83
CA LYS A 243 1.14 17.79 -2.78
C LYS A 243 0.91 16.36 -3.26
N ARG A 244 1.12 15.38 -2.38
CA ARG A 244 0.76 13.98 -2.64
C ARG A 244 -0.75 13.82 -2.50
N VAL A 245 -1.41 13.31 -3.54
CA VAL A 245 -2.86 13.08 -3.60
C VAL A 245 -3.13 11.63 -3.97
N MET A 246 -4.07 10.98 -3.26
CA MET A 246 -4.44 9.59 -3.52
C MET A 246 -5.22 9.48 -4.84
N THR A 247 -4.81 8.60 -5.74
CA THR A 247 -5.54 8.24 -6.96
C THR A 247 -6.47 7.05 -6.74
N ARG A 248 -7.33 6.77 -7.74
CA ARG A 248 -8.54 5.92 -7.78
C ARG A 248 -8.44 4.45 -7.27
N ALA A 249 -7.38 4.09 -6.56
CA ALA A 249 -7.18 2.80 -5.89
C ALA A 249 -6.88 2.92 -4.38
N ALA A 250 -7.08 4.09 -3.78
CA ALA A 250 -7.25 4.12 -2.34
C ALA A 250 -8.57 3.44 -1.99
N PRO A 251 -8.67 2.76 -0.84
CA PRO A 251 -9.87 2.81 0.01
C PRO A 251 -10.19 4.29 0.34
N ALA A 252 -10.66 5.01 -0.68
CA ALA A 252 -10.61 6.45 -0.90
C ALA A 252 -11.59 7.28 -0.06
N ALA A 253 -11.90 6.85 1.16
CA ALA A 253 -12.75 7.60 2.08
C ALA A 253 -12.09 7.92 3.44
N LEU A 254 -11.04 7.23 3.88
CA LEU A 254 -10.56 7.40 5.27
C LEU A 254 -9.35 8.32 5.49
N LEU A 255 -8.58 8.66 4.44
CA LEU A 255 -7.37 9.50 4.56
C LEU A 255 -7.61 11.00 4.34
N ALA A 256 -8.82 11.43 3.99
CA ALA A 256 -9.09 12.84 3.64
C ALA A 256 -9.13 13.80 4.86
N SER A 257 -8.84 13.37 6.08
CA SER A 257 -9.06 14.21 7.27
C SER A 257 -7.85 15.00 7.80
N GLN A 258 -6.61 14.78 7.36
CA GLN A 258 -5.44 15.34 8.09
C GLN A 258 -4.30 15.82 7.20
N ALA A 259 -4.60 16.57 6.15
CA ALA A 259 -3.55 17.15 5.30
C ALA A 259 -2.92 18.46 5.86
N ASP A 260 -2.98 18.69 7.19
CA ASP A 260 -2.65 19.99 7.79
C ASP A 260 -2.00 19.94 9.21
N SER A 261 -1.30 18.87 9.58
CA SER A 261 -0.52 18.86 10.83
C SER A 261 0.89 18.24 10.67
N PRO A 262 1.94 18.90 11.20
CA PRO A 262 3.33 18.52 10.97
C PRO A 262 3.82 17.31 11.81
N ALA A 263 2.96 16.69 12.62
CA ALA A 263 3.26 15.46 13.36
C ALA A 263 2.08 14.49 13.26
N PRO A 264 2.31 13.18 13.05
CA PRO A 264 1.23 12.21 12.88
C PRO A 264 0.38 12.16 14.15
N GLY A 265 -0.82 12.71 14.07
CA GLY A 265 -1.81 12.58 15.13
C GLY A 265 -2.37 11.16 15.19
N PRO A 266 -3.21 10.83 16.17
CA PRO A 266 -3.86 9.52 16.26
C PRO A 266 -4.67 9.15 15.01
N GLY A 267 -5.21 10.15 14.31
CA GLY A 267 -5.87 9.95 13.02
C GLY A 267 -4.92 9.52 11.90
N ASP A 268 -3.69 10.03 11.91
CA ASP A 268 -2.69 9.76 10.87
C ASP A 268 -2.15 8.35 11.01
N ALA A 269 -1.95 7.87 12.24
CA ALA A 269 -1.58 6.49 12.51
C ALA A 269 -2.65 5.51 11.98
N VAL A 270 -3.95 5.77 12.18
CA VAL A 270 -5.01 4.92 11.61
C VAL A 270 -4.93 4.90 10.09
N ALA A 271 -4.77 6.08 9.50
CA ALA A 271 -4.84 6.26 8.07
C ALA A 271 -3.61 5.64 7.35
N VAL A 272 -2.43 5.76 7.96
CA VAL A 272 -1.22 5.03 7.55
C VAL A 272 -1.37 3.53 7.76
N GLY A 273 -2.04 3.10 8.82
CA GLY A 273 -2.33 1.68 9.05
C GLY A 273 -3.16 1.07 7.92
N ILE A 274 -4.20 1.76 7.49
CA ILE A 274 -5.03 1.35 6.35
C ILE A 274 -4.20 1.31 5.06
N LEU A 275 -3.38 2.34 4.80
CA LEU A 275 -2.50 2.36 3.64
C LEU A 275 -1.51 1.19 3.67
N ALA A 276 -0.90 0.91 4.82
CA ALA A 276 0.03 -0.19 5.00
C ALA A 276 -0.63 -1.55 4.79
N VAL A 277 -1.86 -1.76 5.29
CA VAL A 277 -2.65 -2.97 5.02
C VAL A 277 -2.88 -3.14 3.51
N GLY A 278 -3.25 -2.06 2.80
CA GLY A 278 -3.39 -2.10 1.35
C GLY A 278 -2.08 -2.46 0.65
N LEU A 279 -0.96 -1.83 1.04
CA LEU A 279 0.36 -2.10 0.48
C LEU A 279 0.83 -3.54 0.74
N LEU A 280 0.52 -4.10 1.92
CA LEU A 280 0.76 -5.50 2.25
C LEU A 280 -0.08 -6.44 1.39
N ALA A 281 -1.37 -6.14 1.19
CA ALA A 281 -2.28 -6.96 0.40
C ALA A 281 -1.84 -7.08 -1.06
N VAL A 282 -1.29 -6.00 -1.62
CA VAL A 282 -0.73 -5.99 -2.98
C VAL A 282 0.75 -6.41 -3.05
N GLY A 283 1.37 -6.78 -1.92
CA GLY A 283 2.76 -7.22 -1.86
C GLY A 283 3.81 -6.11 -2.07
N ALA A 284 3.42 -4.83 -2.06
CA ALA A 284 4.35 -3.70 -2.14
C ALA A 284 5.17 -3.51 -0.85
N ILE A 285 4.68 -4.05 0.27
CA ILE A 285 5.43 -4.21 1.51
C ILE A 285 5.35 -5.69 1.88
N ALA A 286 6.46 -6.28 2.34
CA ALA A 286 6.45 -7.66 2.79
C ALA A 286 6.17 -7.75 4.29
N ALA A 287 5.36 -8.73 4.71
CA ALA A 287 4.99 -8.93 6.11
C ALA A 287 6.21 -9.04 7.04
N TYR A 288 7.28 -9.69 6.59
CA TYR A 288 8.51 -9.84 7.37
C TYR A 288 9.25 -8.51 7.61
N GLU A 289 9.14 -7.54 6.69
CA GLU A 289 9.72 -6.19 6.88
C GLU A 289 9.08 -5.50 8.09
N ILE A 290 7.83 -5.87 8.42
CA ILE A 290 7.06 -5.31 9.52
C ILE A 290 7.17 -6.17 10.79
N ILE A 291 7.32 -7.49 10.66
CA ILE A 291 7.27 -8.43 11.79
C ILE A 291 8.64 -8.71 12.41
N ALA A 292 9.75 -8.56 11.65
CA ALA A 292 11.09 -8.95 12.09
C ALA A 292 11.61 -8.25 13.37
N VAL A 293 10.89 -7.27 13.93
CA VAL A 293 11.32 -6.44 15.06
C VAL A 293 10.53 -6.71 16.35
N GLU A 294 9.38 -7.41 16.34
CA GLU A 294 8.67 -7.77 17.59
C GLU A 294 9.51 -8.68 18.52
N GLY A 295 10.57 -9.32 17.99
CA GLY A 295 11.54 -10.12 18.74
C GLY A 295 12.87 -9.42 19.05
N LYS A 296 13.13 -8.20 18.53
CA LYS A 296 14.32 -7.42 18.90
C LYS A 296 13.92 -6.44 20.00
N PRO A 297 14.52 -6.50 21.20
CA PRO A 297 14.38 -5.39 22.13
C PRO A 297 14.85 -4.15 21.38
N VAL A 298 13.95 -3.17 21.25
CA VAL A 298 14.32 -1.83 20.77
C VAL A 298 15.53 -1.44 21.58
N ALA A 299 16.69 -1.38 20.92
CA ALA A 299 17.91 -0.93 21.53
C ALA A 299 17.61 0.50 21.97
N THR A 300 17.32 0.64 23.26
CA THR A 300 17.24 1.94 23.92
C THR A 300 18.61 2.51 23.68
N THR A 301 18.70 3.51 22.80
CA THR A 301 19.92 4.24 22.55
C THR A 301 20.45 4.63 23.94
N PRO A 302 21.63 4.14 24.37
CA PRO A 302 22.10 4.44 25.71
C PRO A 302 22.29 5.95 25.76
N VAL A 303 21.46 6.60 26.57
CA VAL A 303 21.66 7.99 26.96
C VAL A 303 23.10 8.03 27.50
N PRO A 304 24.01 8.80 26.87
CA PRO A 304 25.40 8.80 27.30
C PRO A 304 25.46 9.21 28.76
N ALA A 305 26.15 8.40 29.56
CA ALA A 305 26.38 8.69 30.96
C ALA A 305 27.00 10.09 31.09
N PRO A 306 26.50 10.95 31.99
CA PRO A 306 27.06 12.28 32.16
C PRO A 306 28.50 12.13 32.66
N ALA A 307 29.44 12.61 31.85
CA ALA A 307 30.83 12.73 32.23
C ALA A 307 30.91 13.67 33.45
N SER A 308 31.44 13.12 34.55
CA SER A 308 31.69 13.84 35.79
C SER A 308 32.82 14.85 35.58
N ALA A 309 32.45 16.12 35.41
CA ALA A 309 33.34 17.25 35.66
C ALA A 309 32.83 17.97 36.90
N ALA A 310 33.69 18.12 37.90
CA ALA A 310 33.40 18.75 39.16
C ALA A 310 33.24 20.28 39.03
N GLN A 311 32.20 20.83 39.70
CA GLN A 311 31.98 22.19 40.24
C GLN A 311 30.57 22.71 39.92
N PRO A 312 29.97 23.64 40.70
CA PRO A 312 29.86 23.79 42.16
C PRO A 312 28.38 23.60 42.63
N MET A 313 28.11 23.87 43.91
CA MET A 313 26.87 23.63 44.71
C MET A 313 25.48 23.70 44.01
N PRO A 314 24.49 22.95 44.51
CA PRO A 314 23.24 22.67 43.79
C PRO A 314 22.30 23.88 43.75
N MET A 315 21.88 24.29 42.55
CA MET A 315 20.59 24.94 42.38
C MET A 315 19.48 23.89 42.53
N ALA A 316 18.44 24.27 43.26
CA ALA A 316 17.29 23.44 43.60
C ALA A 316 16.76 22.64 42.41
N ALA A 317 16.58 21.33 42.61
CA ALA A 317 15.92 20.47 41.64
C ALA A 317 14.55 21.08 41.27
N PRO A 318 14.14 21.04 39.99
CA PRO A 318 12.82 21.49 39.59
C PRO A 318 11.78 20.69 40.37
N VAL A 319 10.99 21.41 41.16
CA VAL A 319 9.85 20.87 41.89
C VAL A 319 8.99 20.11 40.87
N VAL A 320 8.85 18.80 41.07
CA VAL A 320 7.93 17.99 40.28
C VAL A 320 6.54 18.58 40.50
N ALA A 321 6.04 19.29 39.50
CA ALA A 321 4.76 19.97 39.58
C ALA A 321 3.67 18.94 39.90
N SER A 322 2.86 19.23 40.91
CA SER A 322 1.74 18.36 41.27
C SER A 322 0.78 18.27 40.10
N ARG A 323 0.32 17.06 39.82
CA ARG A 323 -0.79 16.79 38.89
C ARG A 323 -1.93 16.27 39.72
N ARG A 324 -3.08 16.93 39.66
CA ARG A 324 -4.28 16.51 40.39
C ARG A 324 -4.97 15.31 39.74
N TYR A 325 -4.73 15.04 38.45
CA TYR A 325 -5.40 13.97 37.70
C TYR A 325 -4.45 13.04 36.90
N PRO A 326 -4.77 11.73 36.78
CA PRO A 326 -3.93 10.75 36.07
C PRO A 326 -3.71 11.04 34.58
N ASN A 327 -4.68 11.71 33.93
CA ASN A 327 -4.66 11.99 32.48
C ASN A 327 -4.27 13.45 32.16
N GLN A 328 -3.77 14.18 33.14
CA GLN A 328 -3.41 15.58 32.98
C GLN A 328 -2.09 15.70 32.21
N THR A 329 -2.15 16.33 31.03
CA THR A 329 -0.97 16.50 30.16
C THR A 329 -0.17 17.77 30.46
N CYS A 330 -0.68 18.68 31.29
CA CYS A 330 0.00 19.87 31.79
C CYS A 330 -0.05 19.96 33.32
N ASP A 331 0.74 20.85 33.92
CA ASP A 331 0.69 21.08 35.37
C ASP A 331 -0.61 21.77 35.84
N ASP A 332 -0.88 21.71 37.14
CA ASP A 332 -2.09 22.30 37.75
C ASP A 332 -2.18 23.82 37.55
N ALA A 333 -1.05 24.53 37.49
CA ALA A 333 -1.01 25.98 37.31
C ALA A 333 -1.37 26.39 35.88
N GLU A 334 -0.88 25.64 34.88
CA GLU A 334 -1.21 25.83 33.48
C GLU A 334 -2.69 25.52 33.21
N MET A 335 -3.23 24.48 33.83
CA MET A 335 -4.67 24.17 33.74
C MET A 335 -5.53 25.31 34.31
N ALA A 336 -5.18 25.83 35.49
CA ALA A 336 -5.89 26.98 36.08
C ALA A 336 -5.80 28.25 35.21
N ARG A 337 -4.65 28.47 34.56
CA ARG A 337 -4.48 29.59 33.61
C ARG A 337 -5.41 29.43 32.40
N LEU A 338 -5.47 28.24 31.79
CA LEU A 338 -6.31 27.96 30.63
C LEU A 338 -7.81 28.07 30.95
N GLU A 339 -8.23 27.59 32.13
CA GLU A 339 -9.61 27.77 32.60
C GLU A 339 -9.96 29.25 32.75
N THR A 340 -9.04 30.05 33.32
CA THR A 340 -9.22 31.50 33.47
C THR A 340 -9.30 32.21 32.12
N GLU A 341 -8.44 31.87 31.16
CA GLU A 341 -8.46 32.45 29.80
C GLU A 341 -9.76 32.13 29.08
N MET A 342 -10.24 30.88 29.19
CA MET A 342 -11.48 30.50 28.55
C MET A 342 -12.70 31.16 29.21
N HIS A 343 -12.71 31.33 30.53
CA HIS A 343 -13.74 32.11 31.22
C HIS A 343 -13.81 33.54 30.71
N LYS A 344 -12.67 34.22 30.53
CA LYS A 344 -12.64 35.56 29.92
C LYS A 344 -13.27 35.60 28.53
N ILE A 345 -13.07 34.56 27.71
CA ILE A 345 -13.67 34.45 26.38
C ILE A 345 -15.18 34.17 26.47
N CYS A 346 -15.63 33.41 27.46
CA CYS A 346 -17.04 33.08 27.66
C CYS A 346 -17.85 34.25 28.24
N ASP A 347 -17.27 35.06 29.12
CA ASP A 347 -17.94 36.17 29.78
C ASP A 347 -18.14 37.38 28.85
N GLY A 348 -17.33 37.49 27.78
CA GLY A 348 -17.53 38.49 26.73
C GLY A 348 -18.65 38.09 25.78
N GLU A 349 -19.92 38.26 26.19
CA GLU A 349 -21.22 38.28 25.46
C GLU A 349 -21.46 37.43 24.18
N TYR A 350 -20.53 36.59 23.73
CA TYR A 350 -20.48 36.12 22.34
C TYR A 350 -20.41 34.60 22.19
N ALA A 351 -20.72 33.82 23.22
CA ALA A 351 -20.65 32.36 23.14
C ALA A 351 -21.97 31.66 23.46
N ALA A 352 -22.72 31.30 22.42
CA ALA A 352 -23.94 30.48 22.51
C ALA A 352 -23.73 29.06 23.09
N ASN A 353 -22.47 28.63 23.30
CA ASN A 353 -22.11 27.30 23.81
C ASN A 353 -21.27 27.33 25.10
N CYS A 354 -21.12 28.48 25.75
CA CYS A 354 -20.60 28.49 27.12
C CYS A 354 -21.76 28.14 28.06
N SER A 355 -21.92 26.85 28.36
CA SER A 355 -22.87 26.41 29.40
C SER A 355 -22.54 27.15 30.70
N GLY A 356 -23.48 27.98 31.19
CA GLY A 356 -23.31 28.97 32.27
C GLY A 356 -23.06 28.41 33.67
N ASP A 357 -22.65 27.15 33.79
CA ASP A 357 -22.24 26.55 35.05
C ASP A 357 -20.71 26.65 35.20
N HIS A 358 -20.25 27.73 35.83
CA HIS A 358 -18.83 28.00 36.14
C HIS A 358 -18.30 27.13 37.28
N THR A 359 -19.16 26.36 37.96
CA THR A 359 -18.77 25.55 39.13
C THR A 359 -18.24 24.17 38.75
N LYS A 360 -18.38 23.77 37.48
CA LYS A 360 -17.97 22.44 37.00
C LYS A 360 -16.66 22.52 36.22
N PRO A 361 -15.59 21.86 36.69
CA PRO A 361 -14.31 21.80 35.99
C PRO A 361 -14.46 20.90 34.75
N LYS A 362 -14.79 21.50 33.60
CA LYS A 362 -15.09 20.80 32.34
C LYS A 362 -13.84 20.26 31.63
N PHE A 363 -12.66 20.74 32.00
CA PHE A 363 -11.40 20.43 31.29
C PHE A 363 -10.63 19.26 31.87
N GLN A 364 -11.12 18.65 32.96
CA GLN A 364 -10.43 17.52 33.61
C GLN A 364 -10.26 16.29 32.72
N LYS A 365 -11.06 16.17 31.66
CA LYS A 365 -11.04 15.04 30.71
C LYS A 365 -10.47 15.39 29.34
N ILE A 366 -10.04 16.63 29.12
CA ILE A 366 -9.57 17.11 27.81
C ILE A 366 -8.07 17.38 27.90
N PRO A 367 -7.23 16.86 26.97
CA PRO A 367 -5.81 17.18 26.94
C PRO A 367 -5.57 18.69 26.86
N CYS A 368 -4.57 19.22 27.56
CA CYS A 368 -4.31 20.67 27.60
C CYS A 368 -3.99 21.27 26.21
N SER A 369 -3.46 20.46 25.28
CA SER A 369 -3.24 20.86 23.88
C SER A 369 -4.54 21.17 23.15
N ALA A 370 -5.59 20.37 23.37
CA ALA A 370 -6.90 20.61 22.79
C ALA A 370 -7.56 21.87 23.38
N VAL A 371 -7.37 22.14 24.67
CA VAL A 371 -7.86 23.37 25.32
C VAL A 371 -7.16 24.60 24.75
N LYS A 372 -5.82 24.57 24.60
CA LYS A 372 -5.04 25.64 23.96
C LYS A 372 -5.50 25.93 22.53
N LEU A 373 -5.66 24.88 21.72
CA LEU A 373 -6.12 25.02 20.33
C LEU A 373 -7.52 25.65 20.26
N ALA A 374 -8.44 25.24 21.13
CA ALA A 374 -9.78 25.81 21.19
C ALA A 374 -9.77 27.31 21.58
N ILE A 375 -8.90 27.71 22.52
CA ILE A 375 -8.70 29.13 22.89
C ILE A 375 -8.14 29.91 21.69
N GLN A 376 -7.11 29.39 21.02
CA GLN A 376 -6.50 30.05 19.85
C GLN A 376 -7.48 30.23 18.69
N GLN A 377 -8.24 29.19 18.34
CA GLN A 377 -9.26 29.26 17.29
C GLN A 377 -10.32 30.32 17.59
N ARG A 378 -10.71 30.45 18.86
CA ARG A 378 -11.67 31.49 19.27
C ARG A 378 -11.08 32.89 19.22
N GLN A 379 -9.85 33.07 19.68
CA GLN A 379 -9.16 34.36 19.59
C GLN A 379 -8.98 34.80 18.13
N ALA A 380 -8.62 33.87 17.23
CA ALA A 380 -8.54 34.14 15.80
C ALA A 380 -9.90 34.56 15.21
N CYS A 381 -10.98 33.90 15.61
CA CYS A 381 -12.33 34.26 15.19
C CYS A 381 -12.75 35.65 15.69
N LEU A 382 -12.40 36.00 16.95
CA LEU A 382 -12.65 37.33 17.51
C LEU A 382 -11.82 38.41 16.83
N ALA A 383 -10.58 38.12 16.43
CA ALA A 383 -9.70 39.06 15.75
C ALA A 383 -10.06 39.29 14.27
N ALA A 384 -10.79 38.36 13.65
CA ALA A 384 -11.27 38.47 12.28
C ALA A 384 -12.58 39.26 12.14
N ARG A 385 -13.20 39.66 13.26
CA ARG A 385 -14.34 40.59 13.33
C ARG A 385 -13.84 42.01 13.54
#